data_AF-R7H811-F1
#
_entry.id   AF-R7H811-F1
#
_cell.length_a   1.000
_cell.length_b   1.000
_cell.length_c   1.000
_cell.angle_alpha   90.00
_cell.angle_beta   90.00
_cell.angle_gamma   90.00
#
_symmetry.space_group_name_H-M   'P 1'
#
loop_
_entity.id
_entity.type
_entity.pdbx_description
1 polymer ?
#
loop_
_entity_poly.entity_id
_entity_poly.type
_entity_poly.pdbx_seq_one_letter_code
_entity_poly.pdbx_strand_id
1 'polypeptide(L)'
;MVILEVILAVCGILCIAASFLLTEDEQKTSEQAKQPEKTVLSDGQKEEIRRQVNELVTEELNAINERTEASLDKISNTKILEMNDYADTVMGEINKSHNEAVFLYDMLNEKAKEVKNTVKDVNIAKHEVKKMQNDIAAEPVSSVQQAVPSQQEQTDNAAYTATVRDVAKERLSELVKQSNEKARISEEQGKSKNQAGKLKSIVSGEPEIDEIPENPQDGSPESIVYLYRKGMMVRDIAKQLGIGVGEVSLIIGLHEKEKQSAE
;
A
#
# COMPACT_ATOMS: atom_id res chain seq x y z
N MET A 1 -75.99 34.86 -89.46
CA MET A 1 -75.54 35.16 -88.09
C MET A 1 -75.50 33.89 -87.24
N VAL A 2 -76.60 33.15 -87.11
CA VAL A 2 -76.70 31.91 -86.30
C VAL A 2 -75.70 30.81 -86.66
N ILE A 3 -75.40 30.60 -87.95
CA ILE A 3 -74.45 29.55 -88.39
C ILE A 3 -73.03 29.81 -87.89
N LEU A 4 -72.61 31.08 -87.82
CA LEU A 4 -71.29 31.45 -87.31
C LEU A 4 -71.18 31.24 -85.80
N GLU A 5 -72.26 31.50 -85.05
CA GLU A 5 -72.32 31.20 -83.61
C GLU A 5 -72.24 29.69 -83.34
N VAL A 6 -72.92 28.87 -84.14
CA VAL A 6 -72.86 27.40 -83.99
C VAL A 6 -71.45 26.87 -84.28
N ILE A 7 -70.76 27.39 -85.30
CA ILE A 7 -69.37 26.99 -85.60
C ILE A 7 -68.43 27.42 -84.48
N LEU A 8 -68.61 28.63 -83.93
CA LEU A 8 -67.80 29.13 -82.81
C LEU A 8 -68.01 28.30 -81.53
N ALA A 9 -69.26 27.90 -81.26
CA ALA A 9 -69.60 27.06 -80.10
C ALA A 9 -68.97 25.66 -80.20
N VAL A 10 -69.01 25.04 -81.40
CA VAL A 10 -68.37 23.73 -81.64
C VAL A 10 -66.84 23.83 -81.52
N CYS A 11 -66.24 24.89 -82.06
CA CYS A 11 -64.80 25.15 -81.92
C CYS A 11 -64.38 25.34 -80.46
N GLY A 12 -65.19 26.06 -79.67
CA GLY A 12 -64.95 26.25 -78.23
C GLY A 12 -64.96 24.93 -77.45
N ILE A 13 -65.94 24.06 -77.71
CA ILE A 13 -66.02 22.73 -77.08
C ILE A 13 -64.81 21.87 -77.47
N LEU A 14 -64.39 21.95 -78.74
CA LEU A 14 -63.24 21.21 -79.26
C LEU A 14 -61.92 21.70 -78.64
N CYS A 15 -61.76 23.01 -78.43
CA CYS A 15 -60.63 23.58 -77.70
C CYS A 15 -60.59 23.15 -76.23
N ILE A 16 -61.74 23.06 -75.55
CA ILE A 16 -61.79 22.56 -74.15
C ILE A 16 -61.39 21.08 -74.10
N ALA A 17 -61.89 20.25 -75.02
CA ALA A 17 -61.52 18.85 -75.11
C ALA A 17 -60.03 18.66 -75.44
N ALA A 18 -59.47 19.49 -76.33
CA ALA A 18 -58.04 19.49 -76.64
C ALA A 18 -57.18 19.97 -75.45
N SER A 19 -57.66 20.93 -74.66
CA SER A 19 -56.99 21.36 -73.42
C SER A 19 -56.98 20.26 -72.36
N PHE A 20 -58.03 19.43 -72.27
CA PHE A 20 -58.02 18.24 -71.40
C PHE A 20 -57.01 17.19 -71.89
N LEU A 21 -56.93 16.96 -73.21
CA LEU A 21 -55.98 16.01 -73.78
C LEU A 21 -54.51 16.47 -73.63
N LEU A 22 -54.23 17.77 -73.78
CA LEU A 22 -52.88 18.34 -73.53
C LEU A 22 -52.53 18.42 -72.05
N THR A 23 -53.50 18.67 -71.17
CA THR A 23 -53.27 18.69 -69.71
C THR A 23 -52.94 17.29 -69.20
N GLU A 24 -53.40 16.24 -69.86
CA GLU A 24 -53.13 14.83 -69.48
C GLU A 24 -51.68 14.40 -69.74
N ASP A 25 -50.97 15.06 -70.67
CA ASP A 25 -49.52 14.88 -70.87
C ASP A 25 -48.67 15.84 -70.02
N GLU A 26 -49.15 17.04 -69.69
CA GLU A 26 -48.47 17.97 -68.76
C GLU A 26 -48.64 17.57 -67.27
N GLN A 27 -49.73 16.87 -66.90
CA GLN A 27 -49.84 16.26 -65.56
C GLN A 27 -48.94 15.04 -65.37
N LYS A 28 -48.38 14.47 -66.45
CA LYS A 28 -47.29 13.48 -66.34
C LYS A 28 -45.91 14.13 -66.17
N THR A 29 -45.81 15.46 -66.27
CA THR A 29 -44.53 16.19 -66.15
C THR A 29 -44.40 17.00 -64.85
N SER A 30 -45.47 17.12 -64.04
CA SER A 30 -45.39 17.82 -62.73
C SER A 30 -45.71 16.94 -61.50
N GLU A 31 -46.23 15.72 -61.69
CA GLU A 31 -46.45 14.76 -60.60
C GLU A 31 -45.58 13.51 -60.69
N GLN A 32 -44.32 13.66 -61.13
CA GLN A 32 -43.31 12.75 -60.58
C GLN A 32 -43.04 13.20 -59.14
N ALA A 33 -43.93 12.72 -58.27
CA ALA A 33 -43.68 12.56 -56.86
C ALA A 33 -42.19 12.21 -56.68
N LYS A 34 -41.48 13.10 -55.98
CA LYS A 34 -40.36 12.72 -55.11
C LYS A 34 -40.87 11.62 -54.18
N GLN A 35 -41.00 10.41 -54.69
CA GLN A 35 -40.59 9.28 -53.89
C GLN A 35 -39.13 9.58 -53.53
N PRO A 36 -38.69 9.39 -52.28
CA PRO A 36 -37.28 9.28 -52.04
C PRO A 36 -36.83 8.13 -52.93
N GLU A 37 -36.27 8.45 -54.10
CA GLU A 37 -35.51 7.51 -54.89
C GLU A 37 -34.50 6.99 -53.90
N LYS A 38 -34.77 5.79 -53.40
CA LYS A 38 -33.83 5.06 -52.58
C LYS A 38 -32.71 4.79 -53.57
N THR A 39 -31.76 5.72 -53.64
CA THR A 39 -30.51 5.57 -54.35
C THR A 39 -29.80 4.45 -53.60
N VAL A 40 -30.20 3.22 -53.92
CA VAL A 40 -29.54 2.03 -53.44
C VAL A 40 -28.17 2.12 -54.09
N LEU A 41 -27.19 2.56 -53.29
CA LEU A 41 -25.79 2.59 -53.66
C LEU A 41 -25.47 1.31 -54.42
N SER A 42 -24.92 1.45 -55.62
CA SER A 42 -24.48 0.31 -56.42
C SER A 42 -23.53 -0.55 -55.56
N ASP A 43 -23.54 -1.86 -55.73
CA ASP A 43 -22.73 -2.75 -54.87
C ASP A 43 -21.23 -2.42 -54.93
N GLY A 44 -20.74 -1.85 -56.05
CA GLY A 44 -19.39 -1.31 -56.15
C GLY A 44 -19.15 -0.03 -55.32
N GLN A 45 -20.14 0.85 -55.17
CA GLN A 45 -20.05 2.03 -54.31
C GLN A 45 -20.09 1.64 -52.83
N LYS A 46 -20.88 0.62 -52.47
CA LYS A 46 -20.88 0.07 -51.11
C LYS A 46 -19.53 -0.56 -50.78
N GLU A 47 -18.90 -1.25 -51.72
CA GLU A 47 -17.60 -1.87 -51.54
C GLU A 47 -16.49 -0.82 -51.35
N GLU A 48 -16.49 0.23 -52.17
CA GLU A 48 -15.52 1.33 -52.01
C GLU A 48 -15.73 2.10 -50.70
N ILE A 49 -16.98 2.37 -50.32
CA ILE A 49 -17.29 2.97 -49.01
C ILE A 49 -16.84 2.05 -47.87
N ARG A 50 -17.07 0.73 -47.97
CA ARG A 50 -16.57 -0.24 -46.97
C ARG A 50 -15.06 -0.22 -46.88
N ARG A 51 -14.36 -0.14 -48.02
CA ARG A 51 -12.90 -0.07 -48.07
C ARG A 51 -12.39 1.19 -47.39
N GLN A 52 -12.93 2.36 -47.74
CA GLN A 52 -12.55 3.64 -47.13
C GLN A 52 -12.86 3.69 -45.64
N VAL A 53 -14.01 3.16 -45.23
CA VAL A 53 -14.36 3.06 -43.80
C VAL A 53 -13.40 2.13 -43.07
N ASN A 54 -13.06 0.96 -43.61
CA ASN A 54 -12.10 0.06 -42.98
C ASN A 54 -10.70 0.65 -42.93
N GLU A 55 -10.26 1.35 -43.98
CA GLU A 55 -8.97 2.01 -44.04
C GLU A 55 -8.87 3.13 -42.99
N LEU A 56 -9.86 4.04 -42.94
CA LEU A 56 -9.95 5.10 -41.94
C LEU A 56 -10.06 4.54 -40.52
N VAL A 57 -10.89 3.52 -40.32
CA VAL A 57 -11.02 2.87 -39.01
C VAL A 57 -9.68 2.26 -38.60
N THR A 58 -8.97 1.58 -39.50
CA THR A 58 -7.67 0.96 -39.16
C THR A 58 -6.63 2.02 -38.82
N GLU A 59 -6.58 3.12 -39.56
CA GLU A 59 -5.67 4.24 -39.29
C GLU A 59 -5.96 4.90 -37.94
N GLU A 60 -7.22 5.22 -37.65
CA GLU A 60 -7.64 5.76 -36.35
C GLU A 60 -7.39 4.78 -35.20
N LEU A 61 -7.60 3.48 -35.42
CA LEU A 61 -7.33 2.44 -34.41
C LEU A 61 -5.84 2.38 -34.08
N ASN A 62 -4.97 2.47 -35.09
CA ASN A 62 -3.52 2.52 -34.89
C ASN A 62 -3.09 3.79 -34.14
N ALA A 63 -3.63 4.95 -34.51
CA ALA A 63 -3.35 6.22 -33.82
C ALA A 63 -3.82 6.21 -32.36
N ILE A 64 -5.00 5.65 -32.09
CA ILE A 64 -5.52 5.45 -30.73
C ILE A 64 -4.62 4.48 -29.96
N ASN A 65 -4.18 3.39 -30.59
CA ASN A 65 -3.32 2.42 -29.94
C ASN A 65 -1.98 3.04 -29.53
N GLU A 66 -1.32 3.77 -30.43
CA GLU A 66 -0.06 4.47 -30.15
C GLU A 66 -0.23 5.52 -29.04
N ARG A 67 -1.31 6.32 -29.09
CA ARG A 67 -1.62 7.29 -28.03
C ARG A 67 -1.90 6.62 -26.69
N THR A 68 -2.58 5.48 -26.71
CA THR A 68 -2.92 4.71 -25.51
C THR A 68 -1.67 4.10 -24.90
N GLU A 69 -0.79 3.52 -25.71
CA GLU A 69 0.50 2.98 -25.29
C GLU A 69 1.36 4.08 -24.65
N ALA A 70 1.53 5.22 -25.33
CA ALA A 70 2.28 6.35 -24.77
C ALA A 70 1.67 6.91 -23.47
N SER A 71 0.34 6.97 -23.38
CA SER A 71 -0.35 7.39 -22.15
C SER A 71 -0.21 6.36 -21.03
N LEU A 72 -0.27 5.07 -21.34
CA LEU A 72 -0.06 3.98 -20.39
C LEU A 72 1.36 3.97 -19.87
N ASP A 73 2.37 4.15 -20.73
CA ASP A 73 3.76 4.27 -20.32
C ASP A 73 3.97 5.43 -19.35
N LYS A 74 3.38 6.59 -19.66
CA LYS A 74 3.43 7.76 -18.77
C LYS A 74 2.79 7.46 -17.41
N ILE A 75 1.58 6.89 -17.40
CA ILE A 75 0.87 6.56 -16.16
C ILE A 75 1.63 5.50 -15.37
N SER A 76 2.15 4.48 -16.05
CA SER A 76 2.93 3.40 -15.46
C SER A 76 4.19 3.94 -14.78
N ASN A 77 4.95 4.79 -15.47
CA ASN A 77 6.14 5.44 -14.91
C ASN A 77 5.80 6.30 -13.69
N THR A 78 4.72 7.09 -13.76
CA THR A 78 4.27 7.88 -12.60
C THR A 78 3.84 6.99 -11.45
N LYS A 79 3.12 5.90 -11.70
CA LYS A 79 2.68 4.97 -10.65
C LYS A 79 3.84 4.22 -10.03
N ILE A 80 4.86 3.84 -10.79
CA ILE A 80 6.09 3.24 -10.26
C ILE A 80 6.80 4.24 -9.34
N LEU A 81 6.88 5.52 -9.73
CA LEU A 81 7.48 6.57 -8.89
C LEU A 81 6.71 6.74 -7.58
N GLU A 82 5.39 6.94 -7.65
CA GLU A 82 4.54 7.10 -6.46
C GLU A 82 4.60 5.86 -5.54
N MET A 83 4.62 4.67 -6.14
CA MET A 83 4.71 3.43 -5.40
C MET A 83 6.10 3.21 -4.78
N ASN A 84 7.16 3.73 -5.42
CA ASN A 84 8.50 3.75 -4.85
C ASN A 84 8.60 4.72 -3.66
N ASP A 85 8.08 5.94 -3.80
CA ASP A 85 8.04 6.92 -2.70
C ASP A 85 7.23 6.38 -1.49
N TYR A 86 6.10 5.71 -1.77
CA TYR A 86 5.30 5.05 -0.74
C TYR A 86 6.07 3.90 -0.07
N ALA A 87 6.72 3.05 -0.87
CA ALA A 87 7.53 1.95 -0.35
C ALA A 87 8.65 2.46 0.56
N ASP A 88 9.36 3.51 0.17
CA ASP A 88 10.42 4.11 0.99
C ASP A 88 9.89 4.64 2.33
N THR A 89 8.70 5.24 2.32
CA THR A 89 8.02 5.71 3.55
C THR A 89 7.68 4.54 4.46
N VAL A 90 7.01 3.51 3.92
CA VAL A 90 6.64 2.31 4.68
C VAL A 90 7.87 1.59 5.22
N MET A 91 8.94 1.47 4.43
CA MET A 91 10.18 0.82 4.87
C MET A 91 10.88 1.61 5.97
N GLY A 92 10.82 2.94 5.91
CA GLY A 92 11.29 3.81 6.99
C GLY A 92 10.51 3.58 8.30
N GLU A 93 9.18 3.49 8.21
CA GLU A 93 8.31 3.20 9.36
C GLU A 93 8.53 1.79 9.91
N ILE A 94 8.68 0.78 9.06
CA ILE A 94 8.98 -0.60 9.46
C ILE A 94 10.33 -0.64 10.18
N ASN A 95 11.36 0.00 9.65
CA ASN A 95 12.67 0.04 10.29
C ASN A 95 12.61 0.74 11.64
N LYS A 96 11.89 1.87 11.73
CA LYS A 96 11.64 2.55 13.00
C LYS A 96 10.92 1.65 14.00
N SER A 97 9.83 1.02 13.58
CA SER A 97 9.05 0.10 14.43
C SER A 97 9.88 -1.11 14.89
N HIS A 98 10.68 -1.70 14.00
CA HIS A 98 11.60 -2.77 14.32
C HIS A 98 12.64 -2.34 15.37
N ASN A 99 13.23 -1.16 15.20
CA ASN A 99 14.20 -0.63 16.17
C ASN A 99 13.55 -0.33 17.53
N GLU A 100 12.33 0.19 17.55
CA GLU A 100 11.57 0.38 18.79
C GLU A 100 11.25 -0.95 19.47
N ALA A 101 10.87 -1.99 18.71
CA ALA A 101 10.60 -3.32 19.25
C ALA A 101 11.87 -3.97 19.85
N VAL A 102 13.01 -3.89 19.14
CA VAL A 102 14.31 -4.36 19.66
C VAL A 102 14.70 -3.58 20.91
N PHE A 103 14.53 -2.27 20.91
CA PHE A 103 14.81 -1.43 22.08
C PHE A 103 13.94 -1.81 23.29
N LEU A 104 12.64 -2.07 23.09
CA LEU A 104 11.75 -2.54 24.16
C LEU A 104 12.17 -3.92 24.67
N TYR A 105 12.60 -4.81 23.78
CA TYR A 105 13.14 -6.12 24.15
C TYR A 105 14.39 -5.99 25.03
N ASP A 106 15.33 -5.14 24.63
CA ASP A 106 16.56 -4.88 25.39
C ASP A 106 16.26 -4.26 26.77
N MET A 107 15.38 -3.26 26.83
CA MET A 107 14.97 -2.64 28.09
C MET A 107 14.25 -3.65 29.01
N LEU A 108 13.38 -4.49 28.46
CA LEU A 108 12.69 -5.51 29.23
C LEU A 108 13.68 -6.53 29.80
N ASN A 109 14.69 -6.91 29.01
CA ASN A 109 15.74 -7.81 29.46
C ASN A 109 16.65 -7.16 30.52
N GLU A 110 16.98 -5.87 30.37
CA GLU A 110 17.70 -5.10 31.38
C GLU A 110 16.90 -4.97 32.68
N LYS A 111 15.60 -4.66 32.60
CA LYS A 111 14.71 -4.58 33.76
C LYS A 111 14.51 -5.93 34.44
N ALA A 112 14.39 -7.01 33.68
CA ALA A 112 14.36 -8.35 34.25
C ALA A 112 15.66 -8.68 35.02
N LYS A 113 16.82 -8.25 34.49
CA LYS A 113 18.12 -8.40 35.16
C LYS A 113 18.21 -7.53 36.43
N GLU A 114 17.76 -6.29 36.37
CA GLU A 114 17.71 -5.36 37.52
C GLU A 114 16.81 -5.94 38.63
N VAL A 115 15.58 -6.35 38.31
CA VAL A 115 14.65 -6.98 39.25
C VAL A 115 15.26 -8.24 39.85
N LYS A 116 15.89 -9.10 39.05
CA LYS A 116 16.56 -10.30 39.56
C LYS A 116 17.68 -9.98 40.54
N ASN A 117 18.45 -8.93 40.29
CA ASN A 117 19.50 -8.49 41.21
C ASN A 117 18.89 -7.90 42.50
N THR A 118 17.88 -7.03 42.40
CA THR A 118 17.17 -6.51 43.59
C THR A 118 16.56 -7.63 44.43
N VAL A 119 15.98 -8.65 43.80
CA VAL A 119 15.44 -9.82 44.53
C VAL A 119 16.56 -10.59 45.24
N LYS A 120 17.75 -10.73 44.63
CA LYS A 120 18.90 -11.33 45.31
C LYS A 120 19.34 -10.48 46.50
N ASP A 121 19.47 -9.18 46.34
CA ASP A 121 19.90 -8.26 47.41
C ASP A 121 18.91 -8.26 48.58
N VAL A 122 17.60 -8.25 48.29
CA VAL A 122 16.54 -8.36 49.30
C VAL A 122 16.60 -9.71 50.02
N ASN A 123 16.88 -10.80 49.32
CA ASN A 123 17.00 -12.12 49.94
C ASN A 123 18.24 -12.22 50.85
N ILE A 124 19.36 -11.64 50.44
CA ILE A 124 20.59 -11.54 51.26
C ILE A 124 20.29 -10.74 52.53
N ALA A 125 19.71 -9.55 52.39
CA ALA A 125 19.34 -8.71 53.54
C ALA A 125 18.34 -9.42 54.47
N LYS A 126 17.34 -10.13 53.94
CA LYS A 126 16.39 -10.91 54.74
C LYS A 126 17.09 -12.05 55.49
N HIS A 127 18.04 -12.73 54.85
CA HIS A 127 18.82 -13.78 55.50
C HIS A 127 19.71 -13.23 56.61
N GLU A 128 20.36 -12.09 56.39
CA GLU A 128 21.17 -11.39 57.41
C GLU A 128 20.32 -10.92 58.58
N VAL A 129 19.15 -10.32 58.33
CA VAL A 129 18.20 -9.94 59.39
C VAL A 129 17.71 -11.16 60.16
N LYS A 130 17.43 -12.29 59.49
CA LYS A 130 17.02 -13.52 60.16
C LYS A 130 18.15 -14.11 61.00
N LYS A 131 19.40 -14.01 60.56
CA LYS A 131 20.58 -14.41 61.33
C LYS A 131 20.76 -13.54 62.56
N MET A 132 20.70 -12.21 62.41
CA MET A 132 20.74 -11.28 63.54
C MET A 132 19.58 -11.51 64.52
N GLN A 133 18.37 -11.79 64.04
CA GLN A 133 17.22 -12.08 64.90
C GLN A 133 17.37 -13.40 65.67
N ASN A 134 17.99 -14.42 65.06
CA ASN A 134 18.31 -15.67 65.77
C ASN A 134 19.45 -15.49 66.78
N ASP A 135 20.45 -14.65 66.49
CA ASP A 135 21.54 -14.34 67.41
C ASP A 135 21.04 -13.49 68.60
N ILE A 136 20.02 -12.66 68.41
CA ILE A 136 19.34 -11.89 69.47
C ILE A 136 18.38 -12.75 70.30
N ALA A 137 17.84 -13.84 69.74
CA ALA A 137 16.96 -14.77 70.46
C ALA A 137 17.70 -15.76 71.39
N ALA A 138 19.04 -15.74 71.41
CA ALA A 138 19.85 -16.61 72.26
C ALA A 138 20.24 -16.02 73.63
N GLU A 139 19.86 -14.77 73.93
CA GLU A 139 20.18 -14.12 75.22
C GLU A 139 18.89 -13.65 75.93
N PRO A 140 18.62 -14.09 77.17
CA PRO A 140 17.41 -13.73 77.89
C PRO A 140 17.50 -12.32 78.51
N VAL A 141 16.46 -11.55 78.24
CA VAL A 141 16.02 -10.27 78.83
C VAL A 141 16.28 -10.06 80.34
N SER A 142 16.94 -8.94 80.68
CA SER A 142 16.71 -8.04 81.84
C SER A 142 17.72 -6.87 81.70
N SER A 143 17.47 -5.57 81.78
CA SER A 143 16.46 -4.76 82.47
C SER A 143 16.41 -3.34 81.89
N VAL A 144 15.21 -2.91 81.49
CA VAL A 144 14.55 -1.60 81.64
C VAL A 144 15.34 -0.43 82.30
N GLN A 145 15.40 0.77 81.66
CA GLN A 145 14.68 2.02 82.06
C GLN A 145 15.36 3.35 81.63
N GLN A 146 14.57 4.25 81.00
CA GLN A 146 14.65 5.73 80.88
C GLN A 146 15.88 6.40 80.20
N ALA A 147 15.75 7.39 79.32
CA ALA A 147 14.73 8.43 79.22
C ALA A 147 14.59 9.01 77.79
N VAL A 148 13.36 9.38 77.44
CA VAL A 148 13.01 10.37 76.41
C VAL A 148 12.75 11.70 77.14
N PRO A 149 13.09 12.85 76.55
CA PRO A 149 12.03 13.84 76.39
C PRO A 149 12.00 14.48 74.99
N SER A 150 10.78 14.80 74.57
CA SER A 150 10.42 15.37 73.29
C SER A 150 10.49 16.91 73.29
N GLN A 151 10.96 17.44 72.16
CA GLN A 151 10.60 18.70 71.47
C GLN A 151 10.72 20.08 72.18
N GLN A 152 11.55 20.95 71.57
CA GLN A 152 11.25 22.35 71.26
C GLN A 152 12.06 22.81 70.03
N GLU A 153 11.42 23.59 69.15
CA GLU A 153 11.84 23.96 67.79
C GLU A 153 12.81 25.16 67.69
N GLN A 154 13.47 25.25 66.51
CA GLN A 154 14.05 26.43 65.83
C GLN A 154 15.32 27.06 66.46
N THR A 155 16.42 27.38 65.78
CA THR A 155 16.72 27.78 64.38
C THR A 155 18.18 27.47 63.99
N ASP A 156 18.49 27.62 62.69
CA ASP A 156 19.81 27.94 62.10
C ASP A 156 20.94 26.89 62.05
N ASN A 157 21.03 26.15 60.93
CA ASN A 157 22.27 26.17 60.14
C ASN A 157 22.06 25.70 58.69
N ALA A 158 21.81 26.69 57.83
CA ALA A 158 21.67 26.60 56.38
C ALA A 158 23.01 26.38 55.63
N ALA A 159 23.90 25.51 56.15
CA ALA A 159 25.24 25.30 55.59
C ALA A 159 25.46 23.91 54.95
N TYR A 160 24.52 22.98 55.05
CA TYR A 160 24.66 21.62 54.49
C TYR A 160 23.73 21.30 53.30
N THR A 161 22.83 22.22 52.94
CA THR A 161 21.85 22.03 51.85
C THR A 161 22.20 22.78 50.56
N ALA A 162 23.25 23.61 50.56
CA ALA A 162 23.74 24.29 49.36
C ALA A 162 24.63 23.36 48.50
N THR A 163 25.60 22.69 49.12
CA THR A 163 26.54 21.78 48.44
C THR A 163 25.88 20.56 47.80
N VAL A 164 24.83 19.99 48.42
CA VAL A 164 24.12 18.83 47.87
C VAL A 164 23.24 19.22 46.68
N ARG A 165 22.68 20.44 46.68
CA ARG A 165 21.82 20.94 45.59
C ARG A 165 22.65 21.36 44.37
N ASP A 166 23.85 21.91 44.59
CA ASP A 166 24.74 22.34 43.52
C ASP A 166 25.36 21.14 42.79
N VAL A 167 25.81 20.11 43.52
CA VAL A 167 26.31 18.86 42.92
C VAL A 167 25.21 18.12 42.15
N ALA A 168 23.97 18.10 42.67
CA ALA A 168 22.85 17.46 41.97
C ALA A 168 22.44 18.22 40.70
N LYS A 169 22.46 19.56 40.70
CA LYS A 169 22.22 20.37 39.50
C LYS A 169 23.32 20.23 38.46
N GLU A 170 24.57 20.16 38.90
CA GLU A 170 25.73 19.97 38.01
C GLU A 170 25.65 18.61 37.30
N ARG A 171 25.39 17.52 38.04
CA ARG A 171 25.20 16.18 37.47
C ARG A 171 24.02 16.08 36.52
N LEU A 172 22.90 16.74 36.84
CA LEU A 172 21.74 16.78 35.94
C LEU A 172 22.03 17.57 34.67
N SER A 173 22.80 18.66 34.76
CA SER A 173 23.21 19.44 33.59
C SER A 173 24.21 18.70 32.70
N GLU A 174 25.12 17.90 33.27
CA GLU A 174 26.05 17.04 32.54
C GLU A 174 25.33 15.92 31.78
N LEU A 175 24.34 15.28 32.41
CA LEU A 175 23.54 14.21 31.79
C LEU A 175 22.69 14.73 30.63
N VAL A 176 22.08 15.92 30.77
CA VAL A 176 21.32 16.57 29.69
C VAL A 176 22.25 16.97 28.53
N LYS A 177 23.47 17.41 28.83
CA LYS A 177 24.47 17.75 27.80
C LYS A 177 24.99 16.50 27.07
N GLN A 178 25.21 15.38 27.77
CA GLN A 178 25.55 14.09 27.18
C GLN A 178 24.43 13.53 26.29
N SER A 179 23.17 13.69 26.71
CA SER A 179 22.01 13.23 25.93
C SER A 179 21.84 14.03 24.64
N ASN A 180 22.04 15.35 24.67
CA ASN A 180 21.94 16.21 23.50
C ASN A 180 23.12 16.05 22.53
N GLU A 181 24.34 15.76 23.03
CA GLU A 181 25.49 15.45 22.18
C GLU A 181 25.31 14.10 21.46
N LYS A 182 24.76 13.09 22.15
CA LYS A 182 24.47 11.77 21.55
C LYS A 182 23.36 11.83 20.50
N ALA A 183 22.39 12.73 20.66
CA ALA A 183 21.36 12.99 19.65
C ALA A 183 21.93 13.70 18.40
N ARG A 184 22.87 14.64 18.57
CA ARG A 184 23.53 15.34 17.44
C ARG A 184 24.46 14.42 16.63
N ILE A 185 25.17 13.50 17.28
CA ILE A 185 26.03 12.52 16.59
C ILE A 185 25.19 11.50 15.77
N SER A 186 23.93 11.26 16.16
CA SER A 186 23.00 10.41 15.41
C SER A 186 22.40 11.08 14.18
N GLU A 187 22.39 12.41 14.11
CA GLU A 187 21.88 13.16 12.95
C GLU A 187 22.95 13.48 11.90
N GLU A 188 24.25 13.50 12.28
CA GLU A 188 25.34 13.84 11.35
C GLU A 188 25.98 12.63 10.63
N GLN A 189 25.66 11.39 11.01
CA GLN A 189 26.12 10.17 10.32
C GLN A 189 25.11 9.58 9.33
N GLY A 190 24.07 10.34 8.94
CA GLY A 190 23.11 9.95 7.91
C GLY A 190 23.61 10.02 6.46
N LYS A 191 24.91 10.27 6.22
CA LYS A 191 25.49 10.29 4.88
C LYS A 191 26.73 9.39 4.79
N SER A 192 26.57 8.31 4.02
CA SER A 192 27.61 7.46 3.44
C SER A 192 28.35 6.53 4.40
N LYS A 193 27.95 5.25 4.40
CA LYS A 193 28.83 4.10 4.08
C LYS A 193 28.08 2.76 4.18
N ASN A 194 27.80 2.20 3.02
CA ASN A 194 27.90 0.78 2.64
C ASN A 194 27.99 -0.23 3.81
N GLN A 195 26.86 -0.82 4.19
CA GLN A 195 26.81 -2.07 4.95
C GLN A 195 26.28 -3.24 4.11
N ALA A 196 26.74 -3.34 2.86
CA ALA A 196 26.58 -4.53 2.02
C ALA A 196 27.59 -5.66 2.35
N GLY A 197 28.37 -5.53 3.42
CA GLY A 197 29.56 -6.38 3.68
C GLY A 197 29.47 -7.37 4.84
N LYS A 198 28.39 -7.40 5.64
CA LYS A 198 28.39 -8.17 6.90
C LYS A 198 27.22 -9.15 7.10
N LEU A 199 26.56 -9.54 6.01
CA LEU A 199 25.58 -10.64 5.99
C LEU A 199 26.09 -11.90 5.26
N LYS A 200 27.41 -12.06 5.10
CA LYS A 200 28.00 -13.21 4.38
C LYS A 200 28.75 -14.25 5.24
N SER A 201 28.50 -14.32 6.55
CA SER A 201 29.22 -15.28 7.41
C SER A 201 28.37 -16.13 8.37
N ILE A 202 27.04 -16.25 8.18
CA ILE A 202 26.21 -17.07 9.07
C ILE A 202 25.32 -18.12 8.35
N VAL A 203 25.22 -18.13 7.03
CA VAL A 203 24.50 -19.21 6.31
C VAL A 203 25.41 -19.79 5.25
N SER A 204 26.33 -20.63 5.71
CA SER A 204 26.92 -21.70 4.91
C SER A 204 26.33 -22.99 5.45
N GLY A 205 25.25 -23.42 4.82
CA GLY A 205 24.51 -24.62 5.19
C GLY A 205 23.16 -24.54 4.51
N GLU A 206 23.00 -25.28 3.42
CA GLU A 206 21.68 -25.68 2.93
C GLU A 206 20.85 -26.22 4.09
N PRO A 207 19.57 -25.86 4.14
CA PRO A 207 18.56 -26.83 4.49
C PRO A 207 17.58 -26.96 3.32
N GLU A 208 17.45 -28.18 2.85
CA GLU A 208 16.28 -28.66 2.14
C GLU A 208 15.04 -28.32 2.98
N ILE A 209 14.11 -27.54 2.42
CA ILE A 209 12.82 -27.24 3.06
C ILE A 209 11.91 -28.44 2.85
N ASP A 210 12.05 -29.44 3.72
CA ASP A 210 11.16 -30.60 3.89
C ASP A 210 10.11 -30.35 5.01
N GLU A 211 9.96 -29.11 5.46
CA GLU A 211 8.98 -28.76 6.49
C GLU A 211 7.57 -28.69 5.89
N ILE A 212 6.76 -29.71 6.18
CA ILE A 212 5.31 -29.68 5.98
C ILE A 212 4.77 -28.57 6.89
N PRO A 213 4.08 -27.54 6.37
CA PRO A 213 3.54 -26.46 7.19
C PRO A 213 2.62 -27.03 8.29
N GLU A 214 2.75 -26.54 9.53
CA GLU A 214 1.96 -26.99 10.68
C GLU A 214 0.44 -26.91 10.43
N ASN A 215 0.01 -25.98 9.56
CA ASN A 215 -1.34 -25.91 9.04
C ASN A 215 -1.36 -25.55 7.54
N PRO A 216 -1.48 -26.52 6.60
CA PRO A 216 -1.44 -26.31 5.15
C PRO A 216 -2.61 -25.48 4.56
N GLN A 217 -3.44 -24.90 5.42
CA GLN A 217 -4.65 -24.13 5.09
C GLN A 217 -4.57 -22.69 5.60
N ASP A 218 -3.47 -22.29 6.24
CA ASP A 218 -3.25 -20.88 6.50
C ASP A 218 -2.81 -20.20 5.20
N GLY A 219 -3.24 -18.96 4.98
CA GLY A 219 -2.84 -18.16 3.83
C GLY A 219 -1.37 -17.72 3.89
N SER A 220 -0.51 -18.45 4.62
CA SER A 220 0.89 -18.12 4.78
C SER A 220 1.65 -18.28 3.45
N PRO A 221 2.72 -17.48 3.24
CA PRO A 221 3.59 -17.64 2.08
C PRO A 221 4.13 -19.07 1.91
N GLU A 222 4.46 -19.74 3.02
CA GLU A 222 4.99 -21.09 3.05
C GLU A 222 3.97 -22.13 2.60
N SER A 223 2.71 -22.02 3.08
CA SER A 223 1.60 -22.87 2.64
C SER A 223 1.28 -22.70 1.15
N ILE A 224 1.36 -21.48 0.63
CA ILE A 224 1.14 -21.18 -0.80
C ILE A 224 2.19 -21.87 -1.67
N VAL A 225 3.47 -21.73 -1.31
CA VAL A 225 4.58 -22.37 -2.02
C VAL A 225 4.49 -23.89 -1.93
N TYR A 226 4.13 -24.43 -0.76
CA TYR A 226 3.94 -25.87 -0.56
C TYR A 226 2.83 -26.45 -1.45
N LEU A 227 1.65 -25.82 -1.49
CA LEU A 227 0.54 -26.27 -2.33
C LEU A 227 0.86 -26.18 -3.84
N TYR A 228 1.61 -25.15 -4.24
CA TYR A 228 2.07 -25.00 -5.61
C TYR A 228 3.08 -26.10 -5.99
N ARG A 229 4.06 -26.40 -5.11
CA ARG A 229 4.99 -27.52 -5.30
C ARG A 229 4.30 -28.88 -5.36
N LYS A 230 3.17 -29.03 -4.67
CA LYS A 230 2.30 -30.21 -4.75
C LYS A 230 1.53 -30.32 -6.08
N GLY A 231 1.68 -29.35 -6.98
CA GLY A 231 1.07 -29.34 -8.32
C GLY A 231 -0.34 -28.74 -8.35
N MET A 232 -0.76 -28.03 -7.30
CA MET A 232 -2.04 -27.33 -7.31
C MET A 232 -1.96 -26.08 -8.19
N MET A 233 -3.02 -25.81 -8.96
CA MET A 233 -3.07 -24.59 -9.78
C MET A 233 -3.26 -23.35 -8.92
N VAL A 234 -2.68 -22.22 -9.33
CA VAL A 234 -2.78 -20.90 -8.68
C VAL A 234 -4.23 -20.52 -8.33
N ARG A 235 -5.19 -20.84 -9.21
CA ARG A 235 -6.62 -20.56 -9.00
C ARG A 235 -7.23 -21.41 -7.88
N ASP A 236 -6.81 -22.66 -7.77
CA ASP A 236 -7.32 -23.59 -6.77
C ASP A 236 -6.72 -23.27 -5.39
N ILE A 237 -5.44 -22.88 -5.34
CA ILE A 237 -4.77 -22.38 -4.12
C ILE A 237 -5.50 -21.13 -3.61
N ALA A 238 -5.74 -20.16 -4.49
CA ALA A 238 -6.46 -18.93 -4.15
C ALA A 238 -7.86 -19.21 -3.60
N LYS A 239 -8.59 -20.14 -4.22
CA LYS A 239 -9.94 -20.54 -3.80
C LYS A 239 -9.94 -21.29 -2.47
N GLN A 240 -8.95 -22.14 -2.23
CA GLN A 240 -8.84 -22.93 -1.02
C GLN A 240 -8.42 -22.09 0.20
N LEU A 241 -7.51 -21.14 -0.01
CA LEU A 241 -6.98 -20.27 1.04
C LEU A 241 -7.76 -18.94 1.20
N GLY A 242 -8.72 -18.65 0.31
CA GLY A 242 -9.53 -17.43 0.35
C GLY A 242 -8.74 -16.14 0.03
N ILE A 243 -7.60 -16.27 -0.62
CA ILE A 243 -6.66 -15.18 -0.97
C ILE A 243 -6.76 -14.82 -2.46
N GLY A 244 -6.26 -13.63 -2.81
CA GLY A 244 -6.33 -13.15 -4.19
C GLY A 244 -5.43 -13.96 -5.13
N VAL A 245 -5.90 -14.27 -6.34
CA VAL A 245 -5.08 -14.96 -7.38
C VAL A 245 -3.78 -14.22 -7.72
N GLY A 246 -3.77 -12.89 -7.63
CA GLY A 246 -2.57 -12.08 -7.83
C GLY A 246 -1.55 -12.23 -6.70
N GLU A 247 -2.02 -12.36 -5.46
CA GLU A 247 -1.19 -12.54 -4.26
C GLU A 247 -0.47 -13.89 -4.29
N VAL A 248 -1.20 -14.96 -4.64
CA VAL A 248 -0.64 -16.30 -4.85
C VAL A 248 0.44 -16.28 -5.94
N SER A 249 0.17 -15.64 -7.07
CA SER A 249 1.12 -15.56 -8.18
C SER A 249 2.39 -14.76 -7.83
N LEU A 250 2.25 -13.72 -7.02
CA LEU A 250 3.37 -12.88 -6.59
C LEU A 250 4.30 -13.65 -5.64
N ILE A 251 3.73 -14.35 -4.66
CA ILE A 251 4.47 -15.14 -3.67
C ILE A 251 5.25 -16.27 -4.34
N ILE A 252 4.60 -17.00 -5.28
CA ILE A 252 5.27 -18.03 -6.07
C ILE A 252 6.43 -17.44 -6.88
N GLY A 253 6.20 -16.32 -7.58
CA GLY A 253 7.22 -15.68 -8.40
C GLY A 253 8.40 -15.11 -7.60
N LEU A 254 8.17 -14.67 -6.36
CA LEU A 254 9.24 -14.22 -5.46
C LEU A 254 10.09 -15.40 -4.98
N HIS A 255 9.44 -16.50 -4.59
CA HIS A 255 10.13 -17.70 -4.12
C HIS A 255 10.95 -18.38 -5.23
N GLU A 256 10.43 -18.43 -6.47
CA GLU A 256 11.20 -18.94 -7.62
C GLU A 256 12.45 -18.11 -7.92
N LYS A 257 12.37 -16.76 -7.78
CA LYS A 257 13.51 -15.86 -7.97
C LYS A 257 14.56 -15.97 -6.86
N GLU A 258 14.12 -16.13 -5.61
CA GLU A 258 15.03 -16.39 -4.49
C GLU A 258 15.79 -17.70 -4.68
N LYS A 259 15.11 -18.75 -5.15
CA LYS A 259 15.75 -20.04 -5.43
C LYS A 259 16.79 -19.94 -6.55
N GLN A 260 16.50 -19.17 -7.60
CA GLN A 260 17.44 -18.91 -8.71
C GLN A 260 18.62 -18.00 -8.35
N SER A 261 18.52 -17.18 -7.29
CA SER A 261 19.63 -16.36 -6.79
C SER A 261 20.50 -17.09 -5.76
N ALA A 262 20.06 -18.27 -5.30
CA ALA A 262 20.76 -19.10 -4.33
C ALA A 262 21.57 -20.26 -4.97
N GLU A 263 21.32 -20.58 -6.24
CA GLU A 263 22.18 -21.44 -7.10
C GLU A 263 23.27 -20.61 -7.80
#